data_AF-A0A527GCJ9-F1
#
_entry.id   AF-A0A527GCJ9-F1
#
_cell.length_a   1.000
_cell.length_b   1.000
_cell.length_c   1.000
_cell.angle_alpha   90.00
_cell.angle_beta   90.00
_cell.angle_gamma   90.00
#
_symmetry.space_group_name_H-M   'P 1'
#
loop_
_entity.id
_entity.type
_entity.pdbx_description
1 polymer ?
#
loop_
_entity_poly.entity_id
_entity_poly.type
_entity_poly.pdbx_seq_one_letter_code
_entity_poly.pdbx_strand_id
1 'polypeptide(L)' 'MSRHITFMTIDDAAHYTPQERVAIVAAYPAHEREARARGIPVLGSGRIFPVA' A
#
# COMPACT_ATOMS: atom_id res chain seq x y z
N MET A 1 9.89 2.59 28.71
CA MET A 1 9.14 1.82 27.70
C MET A 1 9.25 2.55 26.37
N SER A 2 10.14 2.14 25.46
CA SER A 2 10.18 2.68 24.11
C SER A 2 9.13 1.96 23.27
N ARG A 3 8.30 2.71 22.53
CA ARG A 3 7.40 2.14 21.53
C ARG A 3 8.20 1.91 20.25
N HIS A 4 8.08 0.73 19.64
CA HIS A 4 8.67 0.41 18.34
C HIS A 4 7.58 0.39 17.27
N ILE A 5 7.92 0.86 16.08
CA ILE A 5 7.05 0.84 14.90
C ILE A 5 7.80 0.07 13.81
N THR A 6 7.14 -0.94 13.24
CA THR A 6 7.66 -1.72 12.12
C THR A 6 6.91 -1.31 10.86
N PHE A 7 7.66 -0.91 9.83
CA PHE A 7 7.12 -0.68 8.50
C PHE A 7 7.32 -1.93 7.64
N MET A 8 6.32 -2.27 6.84
CA MET A 8 6.39 -3.37 5.88
C MET A 8 5.84 -2.90 4.53
N THR A 9 6.38 -3.50 3.48
CA THR A 9 6.05 -3.26 2.08
C THR A 9 5.70 -4.59 1.40
N ILE A 10 5.30 -4.53 0.14
CA ILE A 10 5.14 -5.74 -0.69
C ILE A 10 6.46 -6.50 -0.87
N ASP A 11 7.61 -5.85 -0.68
CA ASP A 11 8.91 -6.49 -0.82
C ASP A 11 9.25 -7.42 0.36
N ASP A 12 8.65 -7.16 1.52
CA ASP A 12 8.77 -7.97 2.74
C ASP A 12 7.86 -9.22 2.70
N ALA A 13 6.91 -9.28 1.76
CA ALA A 13 6.03 -10.41 1.54
C ALA A 13 6.75 -11.55 0.80
N ALA A 14 7.57 -12.30 1.53
CA ALA A 14 8.45 -13.36 0.98
C ALA A 14 7.71 -14.54 0.30
N HIS A 15 6.39 -14.65 0.46
CA HIS A 15 5.57 -15.66 -0.24
C HIS A 15 5.26 -15.30 -1.69
N TYR A 16 5.51 -14.06 -2.13
CA TYR A 16 5.38 -13.65 -3.52
C TYR A 16 6.71 -13.67 -4.26
N THR A 17 6.68 -14.23 -5.46
CA THR A 17 7.73 -14.06 -6.47
C THR A 17 7.82 -12.59 -6.92
N PRO A 18 8.97 -12.14 -7.46
CA PRO A 18 9.09 -10.79 -8.01
C PRO A 18 8.04 -10.47 -9.08
N GLN A 19 7.67 -11.46 -9.89
CA GLN A 19 6.68 -11.32 -10.97
C GLN A 19 5.27 -11.11 -10.41
N GLU A 20 4.89 -11.85 -9.36
CA GLU A 20 3.61 -11.67 -8.67
C GLU A 20 3.52 -10.29 -8.02
N ARG A 21 4.59 -9.81 -7.39
CA ARG A 21 4.63 -8.45 -6.81
C ARG A 21 4.39 -7.40 -7.88
N VAL A 22 5.04 -7.50 -9.04
CA VAL A 22 4.83 -6.59 -10.17
C VAL A 22 3.38 -6.65 -10.66
N ALA A 23 2.79 -7.84 -10.78
CA ALA A 23 1.40 -8.01 -11.20
C ALA A 23 0.42 -7.37 -10.20
N ILE A 24 0.64 -7.57 -8.89
CA ILE A 24 -0.16 -6.97 -7.82
C ILE A 24 -0.07 -5.44 -7.88
N VAL A 25 1.14 -4.87 -7.99
CA VAL A 25 1.33 -3.42 -8.06
C VAL A 25 0.69 -2.83 -9.31
N ALA A 26 0.77 -3.53 -10.44
CA ALA A 26 0.16 -3.10 -11.70
C ALA A 26 -1.38 -3.07 -11.64
N ALA A 27 -1.99 -3.94 -10.83
CA ALA A 27 -3.44 -4.00 -10.65
C ALA A 27 -4.02 -2.80 -9.88
N TYR A 28 -3.21 -2.08 -9.10
CA TYR A 28 -3.68 -0.89 -8.40
C TYR A 28 -3.83 0.33 -9.34
N PRO A 29 -4.87 1.18 -9.13
CA PRO A 29 -4.94 2.49 -9.75
C PRO A 29 -3.67 3.30 -9.52
N ALA A 30 -3.24 4.08 -10.51
CA ALA A 30 -1.95 4.77 -10.46
C ALA A 30 -1.75 5.62 -9.19
N HIS A 31 -2.80 6.29 -8.71
CA HIS A 31 -2.77 7.13 -7.50
C HIS A 31 -2.74 6.34 -6.18
N GLU A 32 -3.01 5.02 -6.20
CA GLU A 32 -2.97 4.17 -5.01
C GLU A 32 -1.70 3.32 -4.90
N ARG A 33 -0.95 3.14 -6.00
CA ARG A 33 0.17 2.18 -6.07
C ARG A 33 1.18 2.34 -4.94
N GLU A 34 1.66 3.55 -4.71
CA GLU A 34 2.67 3.83 -3.68
C GLU A 34 2.14 3.59 -2.26
N ALA A 35 0.90 4.00 -2.00
CA ALA A 35 0.23 3.79 -0.73
C ALA A 35 0.03 2.30 -0.44
N ARG A 36 -0.47 1.54 -1.41
CA ARG A 36 -0.83 0.12 -1.26
C ARG A 36 0.41 -0.78 -1.23
N ALA A 37 1.41 -0.49 -2.06
CA ALA A 37 2.60 -1.34 -2.18
C ALA A 37 3.66 -1.06 -1.12
N ARG A 38 3.79 0.20 -0.67
CA ARG A 38 4.90 0.64 0.18
C ARG A 38 4.47 1.36 1.46
N GLY A 39 3.16 1.57 1.67
CA GLY A 39 2.67 2.30 2.82
C GLY A 39 3.03 3.79 2.82
N ILE A 40 3.35 4.38 1.67
CA ILE A 40 3.68 5.80 1.57
C ILE A 40 2.40 6.62 1.82
N PRO A 41 2.37 7.48 2.85
CA PRO A 41 1.18 8.29 3.14
C PRO A 41 0.87 9.23 1.97
N VAL A 42 -0.40 9.28 1.57
CA VAL A 42 -0.88 10.17 0.51
C VAL A 42 -2.09 10.95 1.00
N LEU A 43 -2.16 12.24 0.67
CA LEU A 43 -3.31 13.05 1.01
C LEU A 43 -4.48 12.68 0.09
N GLY A 44 -5.55 12.13 0.66
CA GLY A 44 -6.79 11.90 -0.07
C GLY A 44 -7.39 13.22 -0.56
N SER A 45 -7.91 13.23 -1.79
CA SER A 45 -8.66 14.36 -2.34
C SER A 45 -9.99 13.87 -2.89
N GLY A 46 -11.05 14.68 -2.75
CA GLY A 46 -12.40 14.34 -3.21
C GLY A 46 -13.46 14.32 -2.11
N ARG A 47 -14.69 13.95 -2.47
CA ARG A 47 -15.83 13.86 -1.54
C ARG A 47 -15.92 12.45 -0.97
N ILE A 48 -16.01 12.34 0.35
CA ILE A 48 -16.37 11.10 1.05
C ILE A 48 -17.89 11.06 1.16
N PHE A 49 -18.53 9.97 0.73
CA PHE A 49 -19.97 9.75 0.86
C PHE A 49 -20.24 8.81 2.05
N PRO A 50 -20.57 9.34 3.25
CA PRO A 50 -20.87 8.51 4.40
C PRO A 50 -22.18 7.72 4.19
N VAL A 51 -22.22 6.48 4.67
CA VAL A 51 -23.45 5.70 4.79
C VAL A 51 -24.11 6.08 6.13
N ALA A 52 -25.40 6.41 6.09
CA ALA A 52 -26.21 6.77 7.26
C ALA A 52 -26.69 5.53 8.04
#